data_AF-A0A420QJT1-F1
#
_entry.id   AF-A0A420QJT1-F1
#
_cell.length_a   1.000
_cell.length_b   1.000
_cell.length_c   1.000
_cell.angle_alpha   90.00
_cell.angle_beta   90.00
_cell.angle_gamma   90.00
#
_symmetry.space_group_name_H-M   'P 1'
#
loop_
_entity.id
_entity.type
_entity.pdbx_description
1 polymer ?
#
loop_
_entity_poly.entity_id
_entity_poly.type
_entity_poly.pdbx_seq_one_letter_code
_entity_poly.pdbx_strand_id
1 'polypeptide(L)'
;MAHLLNPLATTSQIYHKSSFSSLPKDLQDTIFITSQCLTQAAGQLLELPQSVTAQANVILARYWLVDSPMANEFSDTSAAALYLVAKMGPQPRSSRDISNVYAYLLSESSLFLRTPESPKNDPRSYYVPEADYHAFQTRILAIEARILYTLSFDTHVSLPHPLAVTYLQTLDFLAQPKSIISLRTIQYLNAALLSPQMLYLTHQPHALATAAIYNAARDVGAKMPECEWWEVFDVDREELGFLVVGMRSVENYLRKIKEDMPDLSVGMPTRKSIDIELQRRGVGGGNDNAEVDEEQQLMDMMDSR
;
A
#
# COMPACT_ATOMS: atom_id res chain seq x y z
N MET A 1 -7.30 -8.71 -25.15
CA MET A 1 -6.09 -9.00 -24.34
C MET A 1 -5.64 -7.80 -23.50
N ALA A 2 -5.88 -6.54 -23.90
CA ALA A 2 -5.48 -5.35 -23.12
C ALA A 2 -5.99 -5.29 -21.67
N HIS A 3 -7.12 -5.93 -21.35
CA HIS A 3 -7.70 -5.95 -20.00
C HIS A 3 -7.01 -6.92 -19.01
N LEU A 4 -6.10 -7.77 -19.49
CA LEU A 4 -5.39 -8.75 -18.65
C LEU A 4 -3.98 -8.30 -18.29
N LEU A 5 -3.47 -7.26 -18.94
CA LEU A 5 -2.13 -6.74 -18.73
C LEU A 5 -2.20 -5.44 -17.95
N ASN A 6 -1.13 -5.20 -17.19
CA ASN A 6 -0.90 -3.94 -16.50
C ASN A 6 0.28 -3.19 -17.14
N PRO A 7 0.27 -1.84 -17.13
CA PRO A 7 1.49 -1.08 -17.34
C PRO A 7 2.51 -1.46 -16.25
N LEU A 8 3.71 -1.84 -16.68
CA LEU A 8 4.80 -2.19 -15.79
C LEU A 8 5.67 -0.97 -15.51
N ALA A 9 6.23 -0.93 -14.31
CA ALA A 9 7.24 0.04 -13.92
C ALA A 9 8.51 -0.15 -14.75
N THR A 10 8.98 0.93 -15.34
CA THR A 10 10.27 0.94 -16.04
C THR A 10 11.42 0.93 -15.04
N THR A 11 12.58 0.41 -15.46
CA THR A 11 13.79 0.40 -14.63
C THR A 11 14.22 1.81 -14.21
N SER A 12 14.03 2.80 -15.08
CA SER A 12 14.30 4.21 -14.78
C SER A 12 13.40 4.76 -13.68
N GLN A 13 12.10 4.43 -13.68
CA GLN A 13 11.18 4.84 -12.62
C GLN A 13 11.57 4.26 -11.26
N ILE A 14 11.91 2.97 -11.22
CA ILE A 14 12.35 2.31 -9.97
C ILE A 14 13.66 2.92 -9.48
N TYR A 15 14.61 3.14 -10.39
CA TYR A 15 15.89 3.78 -10.08
C TYR A 15 15.67 5.21 -9.56
N HIS A 16 14.76 5.97 -10.18
CA HIS A 16 14.47 7.33 -9.79
C HIS A 16 13.90 7.40 -8.38
N LYS A 17 12.92 6.54 -8.06
CA LYS A 17 12.38 6.39 -6.70
C LYS A 17 13.48 6.09 -5.68
N SER A 18 14.42 5.21 -6.01
CA SER A 18 15.49 4.81 -5.09
C SER A 18 16.58 5.86 -4.92
N SER A 19 16.89 6.65 -5.96
CA SER A 19 18.10 7.49 -6.02
C SER A 19 17.84 8.96 -5.75
N PHE A 20 16.65 9.46 -6.10
CA PHE A 20 16.30 10.89 -5.98
C PHE A 20 15.29 11.16 -4.86
N SER A 21 14.90 10.14 -4.11
CA SER A 21 14.08 10.37 -2.92
C SER A 21 14.93 10.94 -1.81
N SER A 22 14.44 12.01 -1.19
CA SER A 22 15.00 12.58 0.05
C SER A 22 14.83 11.66 1.26
N LEU A 23 14.00 10.63 1.15
CA LEU A 23 13.73 9.69 2.22
C LEU A 23 14.67 8.48 2.16
N PRO A 24 15.29 8.08 3.29
CA PRO A 24 15.90 6.76 3.46
C PRO A 24 14.95 5.62 3.05
N LYS A 25 15.50 4.56 2.47
CA LYS A 25 14.73 3.43 1.91
C LYS A 25 13.84 2.74 2.96
N ASP A 26 14.33 2.57 4.17
CA ASP A 26 13.58 1.97 5.28
C ASP A 26 12.33 2.78 5.66
N LEU A 27 12.45 4.12 5.68
CA LEU A 27 11.30 5.01 5.92
C LEU A 27 10.31 4.97 4.75
N GLN A 28 10.78 4.99 3.51
CA GLN A 28 9.90 4.83 2.34
C GLN A 28 9.12 3.53 2.40
N ASP A 29 9.78 2.42 2.72
CA ASP A 29 9.15 1.12 2.74
C ASP A 29 8.18 1.00 3.92
N THR A 30 8.48 1.61 5.06
CA THR A 30 7.57 1.71 6.22
C THR A 30 6.31 2.51 5.86
N ILE A 31 6.47 3.70 5.27
CA ILE A 31 5.34 4.52 4.80
C ILE A 31 4.50 3.72 3.81
N PHE A 32 5.15 3.10 2.82
CA PHE A 32 4.48 2.30 1.81
C PHE A 32 3.64 1.20 2.44
N ILE A 33 4.25 0.33 3.24
CA ILE A 33 3.58 -0.81 3.87
C ILE A 33 2.43 -0.36 4.77
N THR A 34 2.67 0.62 5.64
CA THR A 34 1.66 1.05 6.59
C THR A 34 0.46 1.69 5.88
N SER A 35 0.68 2.47 4.82
CA SER A 35 -0.42 2.98 4.01
C SER A 35 -1.14 1.91 3.21
N GLN A 36 -0.43 0.91 2.67
CA GLN A 36 -1.08 -0.22 2.00
C GLN A 36 -1.95 -1.01 2.98
N CYS A 37 -1.49 -1.20 4.22
CA CYS A 37 -2.29 -1.80 5.31
C CYS A 37 -3.49 -0.93 5.69
N LEU A 38 -3.33 0.40 5.74
CA LEU A 38 -4.42 1.34 6.04
C LEU A 38 -5.52 1.25 5.00
N THR A 39 -5.15 1.24 3.71
CA THR A 39 -6.10 1.08 2.60
C THR A 39 -6.86 -0.26 2.73
N GLN A 40 -6.17 -1.35 3.11
CA GLN A 40 -6.80 -2.66 3.34
C GLN A 40 -7.79 -2.63 4.51
N ALA A 41 -7.40 -2.06 5.66
CA ALA A 41 -8.26 -1.93 6.82
C ALA A 41 -9.49 -1.05 6.54
N ALA A 42 -9.31 0.05 5.82
CA ALA A 42 -10.40 0.91 5.39
C ALA A 42 -11.36 0.19 4.44
N GLY A 43 -10.83 -0.59 3.50
CA GLY A 43 -11.63 -1.43 2.61
C GLY A 43 -12.52 -2.42 3.37
N GLN A 44 -11.99 -3.06 4.41
CA GLN A 44 -12.75 -3.99 5.25
C GLN A 44 -13.87 -3.29 6.02
N LEU A 45 -13.59 -2.15 6.67
CA LEU A 45 -14.60 -1.40 7.43
C LEU A 45 -15.67 -0.76 6.54
N LEU A 46 -15.33 -0.41 5.30
CA LEU A 46 -16.27 0.04 4.28
C LEU A 46 -16.99 -1.11 3.57
N GLU A 47 -16.76 -2.36 3.97
CA GLU A 47 -17.31 -3.57 3.34
C GLU A 47 -17.12 -3.59 1.82
N LEU A 48 -15.97 -3.10 1.35
CA LEU A 48 -15.64 -3.09 -0.07
C LEU A 48 -15.15 -4.48 -0.50
N PRO A 49 -15.45 -4.91 -1.74
CA PRO A 49 -14.85 -6.12 -2.29
C PRO A 49 -13.33 -6.03 -2.29
N GLN A 50 -12.65 -7.13 -1.97
CA GLN A 50 -11.18 -7.17 -1.94
C GLN A 50 -10.55 -6.73 -3.27
N SER A 51 -11.24 -6.95 -4.40
CA SER A 51 -10.79 -6.47 -5.71
C SER A 51 -10.68 -4.94 -5.76
N VAL A 52 -11.64 -4.20 -5.21
CA VAL A 52 -11.63 -2.73 -5.15
C VAL A 52 -10.46 -2.25 -4.31
N THR A 53 -10.27 -2.86 -3.14
CA THR A 53 -9.20 -2.48 -2.21
C THR A 53 -7.81 -2.83 -2.76
N ALA A 54 -7.66 -3.98 -3.40
CA ALA A 54 -6.42 -4.37 -4.07
C ALA A 54 -6.09 -3.44 -5.25
N GLN A 55 -7.09 -3.03 -6.03
CA GLN A 55 -6.90 -2.05 -7.10
C GLN A 55 -6.46 -0.68 -6.53
N ALA A 56 -7.07 -0.22 -5.43
CA ALA A 56 -6.66 1.00 -4.75
C ALA A 56 -5.19 0.94 -4.29
N ASN A 57 -4.76 -0.20 -3.74
CA ASN A 57 -3.36 -0.44 -3.37
C ASN A 57 -2.39 -0.32 -4.56
N VAL A 58 -2.77 -0.87 -5.72
CA VAL A 58 -1.97 -0.77 -6.95
C VAL A 58 -1.93 0.67 -7.48
N ILE A 59 -3.06 1.39 -7.47
CA ILE A 59 -3.12 2.80 -7.89
C ILE A 59 -2.24 3.67 -6.97
N LEU A 60 -2.32 3.46 -5.66
CA LEU A 60 -1.47 4.13 -4.68
C LEU A 60 0.02 3.87 -4.94
N ALA A 61 0.36 2.60 -5.20
CA ALA A 61 1.73 2.21 -5.53
C ALA A 61 2.22 2.86 -6.83
N ARG A 62 1.39 2.93 -7.87
CA ARG A 62 1.74 3.60 -9.14
C ARG A 62 1.95 5.09 -8.94
N TYR A 63 1.11 5.74 -8.15
CA TYR A 63 1.24 7.16 -7.84
C TYR A 63 2.59 7.47 -7.17
N TRP A 64 2.97 6.70 -6.16
CA TRP A 64 4.25 6.87 -5.44
C TRP A 64 5.49 6.38 -6.18
N LEU A 65 5.33 5.77 -7.36
CA LEU A 65 6.45 5.53 -8.25
C LEU A 65 6.88 6.83 -8.97
N VAL A 66 5.94 7.76 -9.17
CA VAL A 66 6.15 9.00 -9.94
C VAL A 66 6.27 10.21 -9.02
N ASP A 67 5.40 10.33 -8.03
CA ASP A 67 5.34 11.47 -7.12
C ASP A 67 5.95 11.14 -5.76
N SER A 68 6.42 12.16 -5.04
CA SER A 68 7.04 11.97 -3.73
C SER A 68 5.98 11.59 -2.67
N PRO A 69 6.23 10.57 -1.82
CA PRO A 69 5.34 10.27 -0.69
C PRO A 69 5.13 11.46 0.24
N MET A 70 6.11 12.37 0.36
CA MET A 70 6.05 13.56 1.20
C MET A 70 5.23 14.71 0.59
N ALA A 71 4.65 14.54 -0.61
CA ALA A 71 3.84 15.59 -1.24
C ALA A 71 2.55 15.87 -0.45
N ASN A 72 1.90 14.83 0.07
CA ASN A 72 0.62 14.88 0.77
C ASN A 72 0.66 14.02 2.03
N GLU A 73 -0.32 14.16 2.92
CA GLU A 73 -0.42 13.25 4.07
C GLU A 73 -0.68 11.82 3.59
N PHE A 74 0.00 10.85 4.20
CA PHE A 74 -0.04 9.46 3.75
C PHE A 74 -1.44 8.84 3.89
N SER A 75 -2.15 9.18 4.98
CA SER A 75 -3.55 8.77 5.20
C SER A 75 -4.50 9.37 4.17
N ASP A 76 -4.32 10.65 3.83
CA ASP A 76 -5.16 11.36 2.87
C ASP A 76 -4.93 10.80 1.44
N THR A 77 -3.69 10.43 1.12
CA THR A 77 -3.36 9.79 -0.16
C THR A 77 -3.96 8.39 -0.28
N SER A 78 -3.89 7.60 0.79
CA SER A 78 -4.54 6.28 0.89
C SER A 78 -6.07 6.40 0.74
N ALA A 79 -6.68 7.38 1.42
CA ALA A 79 -8.11 7.66 1.32
C ALA A 79 -8.54 8.11 -0.08
N ALA A 80 -7.76 8.99 -0.72
CA ALA A 80 -8.02 9.45 -2.08
C ALA A 80 -7.90 8.32 -3.11
N ALA A 81 -6.90 7.45 -3.00
CA ALA A 81 -6.76 6.28 -3.87
C ALA A 81 -7.94 5.30 -3.68
N LEU A 82 -8.36 5.06 -2.44
CA LEU A 82 -9.52 4.21 -2.16
C LEU A 82 -10.82 4.83 -2.68
N TYR A 83 -11.03 6.13 -2.49
CA TYR A 83 -12.20 6.84 -2.99
C TYR A 83 -12.28 6.78 -4.52
N LEU A 84 -11.16 7.04 -5.20
CA LEU A 84 -11.04 7.01 -6.65
C LEU A 84 -11.46 5.66 -7.25
N VAL A 85 -11.03 4.55 -6.64
CA VAL A 85 -11.38 3.21 -7.14
C VAL A 85 -12.79 2.83 -6.70
N ALA A 86 -13.17 3.11 -5.45
CA ALA A 86 -14.49 2.76 -4.93
C ALA A 86 -15.61 3.46 -5.69
N LYS A 87 -15.47 4.74 -6.04
CA LYS A 87 -16.50 5.49 -6.77
C LYS A 87 -16.77 4.95 -8.19
N MET A 88 -15.77 4.30 -8.80
CA MET A 88 -15.87 3.67 -10.12
C MET A 88 -16.25 2.19 -10.04
N GLY A 89 -16.21 1.62 -8.84
CA GLY A 89 -16.42 0.21 -8.57
C GLY A 89 -17.90 -0.20 -8.50
N PRO A 90 -18.17 -1.48 -8.22
CA PRO A 90 -19.54 -2.01 -8.15
C PRO A 90 -20.35 -1.48 -6.96
N GLN A 91 -19.67 -1.01 -5.90
CA GLN A 91 -20.30 -0.50 -4.68
C GLN A 91 -19.67 0.85 -4.30
N PRO A 92 -20.16 1.96 -4.90
CA PRO A 92 -19.63 3.28 -4.61
C PRO A 92 -19.90 3.67 -3.16
N ARG A 93 -18.90 4.29 -2.52
CA ARG A 93 -18.98 4.81 -1.15
C ARG A 93 -18.90 6.34 -1.16
N SER A 94 -19.63 6.97 -0.24
CA SER A 94 -19.61 8.43 -0.14
C SER A 94 -18.27 8.90 0.45
N SER A 95 -17.86 10.13 0.13
CA SER A 95 -16.70 10.76 0.77
C SER A 95 -16.86 10.86 2.28
N ARG A 96 -18.12 10.93 2.78
CA ARG A 96 -18.41 10.94 4.22
C ARG A 96 -18.15 9.59 4.88
N ASP A 97 -18.52 8.48 4.24
CA ASP A 97 -18.24 7.14 4.76
C ASP A 97 -16.73 6.92 4.88
N ILE A 98 -15.98 7.33 3.84
CA ILE A 98 -14.51 7.28 3.85
C ILE A 98 -13.96 8.15 4.97
N SER A 99 -14.45 9.39 5.12
CA SER A 99 -14.04 10.28 6.21
C SER A 99 -14.24 9.65 7.59
N ASN A 100 -15.39 9.04 7.84
CA ASN A 100 -15.71 8.43 9.12
C ASN A 100 -14.81 7.21 9.40
N VAL A 101 -14.56 6.37 8.38
CA VAL A 101 -13.70 5.19 8.52
C VAL A 101 -12.25 5.57 8.75
N TYR A 102 -11.72 6.55 8.02
CA TYR A 102 -10.36 7.04 8.25
C TYR A 102 -10.23 7.75 9.59
N ALA A 103 -11.23 8.54 10.01
CA ALA A 103 -11.24 9.13 11.34
C ALA A 103 -11.21 8.05 12.44
N TYR A 104 -11.98 6.98 12.28
CA TYR A 104 -11.94 5.83 13.20
C TYR A 104 -10.56 5.15 13.19
N LEU A 105 -10.03 4.79 12.01
CA LEU A 105 -8.76 4.07 11.90
C LEU A 105 -7.56 4.85 12.46
N LEU A 106 -7.58 6.17 12.34
CA LEU A 106 -6.55 7.07 12.87
C LEU A 106 -6.76 7.41 14.36
N SER A 107 -7.97 7.20 14.90
CA SER A 107 -8.28 7.47 16.31
C SER A 107 -7.58 6.49 17.26
N GLU A 108 -7.49 6.89 18.53
CA GLU A 108 -6.93 6.03 19.58
C GLU A 108 -7.77 4.79 19.89
N SER A 109 -9.04 4.80 19.50
CA SER A 109 -9.99 3.70 19.70
C SER A 109 -9.77 2.54 18.71
N SER A 110 -9.00 2.74 17.65
CA SER A 110 -8.73 1.73 16.63
C SER A 110 -7.56 0.83 17.03
N LEU A 111 -7.71 -0.46 16.75
CA LEU A 111 -6.63 -1.46 16.89
C LEU A 111 -5.71 -1.51 15.65
N PHE A 112 -5.86 -0.58 14.70
CA PHE A 112 -5.04 -0.55 13.49
C PHE A 112 -3.55 -0.50 13.83
N LEU A 113 -2.87 -1.63 13.58
CA LEU A 113 -1.46 -1.88 13.90
C LEU A 113 -1.09 -1.70 15.38
N ARG A 114 -2.07 -1.64 16.29
CA ARG A 114 -1.84 -1.54 17.73
C ARG A 114 -1.98 -2.91 18.39
N THR A 115 -1.18 -3.13 19.43
CA THR A 115 -1.29 -4.30 20.30
C THR A 115 -2.58 -4.20 21.12
N PRO A 116 -3.29 -5.31 21.42
CA PRO A 116 -4.55 -5.27 22.16
C PRO A 116 -4.34 -4.93 23.63
N GLU A 117 -4.12 -3.64 23.93
CA GLU A 117 -4.54 -3.06 25.20
C GLU A 117 -6.02 -2.71 25.05
N SER A 118 -6.82 -3.00 26.07
CA SER A 118 -8.29 -2.87 26.01
C SER A 118 -8.71 -1.53 25.39
N PRO A 119 -9.28 -1.50 24.17
CA PRO A 119 -9.61 -0.24 23.54
C PRO A 119 -10.75 0.38 24.34
N LYS A 120 -10.51 1.56 24.92
CA LYS A 120 -11.59 2.40 25.42
C LYS A 120 -12.34 2.92 24.20
N ASN A 121 -13.38 2.20 23.79
CA ASN A 121 -14.23 2.61 22.69
C ASN A 121 -15.02 3.85 23.11
N ASP A 122 -14.45 5.04 22.89
CA ASP A 122 -15.13 6.31 23.06
C ASP A 122 -15.57 6.85 21.69
N PRO A 123 -16.88 6.80 21.37
CA PRO A 123 -17.40 7.31 20.10
C PRO A 123 -17.11 8.79 19.83
N ARG A 124 -16.79 9.57 20.86
CA ARG A 124 -16.42 10.98 20.70
C ARG A 124 -15.03 11.15 20.08
N SER A 125 -14.16 10.14 20.22
CA SER A 125 -12.77 10.21 19.73
C SER A 125 -12.65 10.19 18.20
N TYR A 126 -13.68 9.70 17.49
CA TYR A 126 -13.70 9.59 16.03
C TYR A 126 -14.93 10.27 15.41
N TYR A 127 -15.64 11.09 16.17
CA TYR A 127 -16.69 11.93 15.61
C TYR A 127 -16.08 12.99 14.70
N VAL A 128 -16.60 13.12 13.48
CA VAL A 128 -16.12 14.11 12.50
C VAL A 128 -17.12 15.28 12.44
N PRO A 129 -16.74 16.48 12.95
CA PRO A 129 -17.52 17.70 12.77
C PRO A 129 -17.69 18.07 11.30
N GLU A 130 -18.76 18.81 10.97
CA GLU A 130 -19.03 19.21 9.58
C GLU A 130 -17.89 20.04 8.96
N ALA A 131 -17.28 20.95 9.73
CA ALA A 131 -16.15 21.74 9.25
C ALA A 131 -14.95 20.87 8.85
N ASP A 132 -14.61 19.88 9.68
CA ASP A 132 -13.50 18.96 9.44
C ASP A 132 -13.78 18.03 8.26
N TYR A 133 -15.04 17.59 8.12
CA TYR A 133 -15.47 16.81 6.96
C TYR A 133 -15.30 17.61 5.66
N HIS A 134 -15.74 18.87 5.61
CA HIS A 134 -15.57 19.70 4.41
C HIS A 134 -14.09 19.92 4.08
N ALA A 135 -13.25 20.19 5.09
CA ALA A 135 -11.81 20.31 4.89
C ALA A 135 -11.18 19.02 4.36
N PHE A 136 -11.56 17.87 4.93
CA PHE A 136 -11.12 16.55 4.48
C PHE A 136 -11.55 16.28 3.03
N GLN A 137 -12.80 16.57 2.69
CA GLN A 137 -13.34 16.40 1.35
C GLN A 137 -12.55 17.23 0.32
N THR A 138 -12.26 18.49 0.62
CA THR A 138 -11.45 19.35 -0.26
C THR A 138 -10.04 18.77 -0.47
N ARG A 139 -9.38 18.29 0.60
CA ARG A 139 -8.06 17.67 0.50
C ARG A 139 -8.08 16.40 -0.35
N ILE A 140 -9.02 15.49 -0.11
CA ILE A 140 -9.14 14.25 -0.87
C ILE A 140 -9.40 14.50 -2.35
N LEU A 141 -10.29 15.43 -2.69
CA LEU A 141 -10.61 15.73 -4.09
C LEU A 141 -9.39 16.34 -4.82
N ALA A 142 -8.60 17.17 -4.14
CA ALA A 142 -7.37 17.71 -4.70
C ALA A 142 -6.32 16.61 -4.94
N ILE A 143 -6.14 15.69 -3.98
CA ILE A 143 -5.21 14.56 -4.12
C ILE A 143 -5.69 13.59 -5.19
N GLU A 144 -6.99 13.31 -5.27
CA GLU A 144 -7.58 12.49 -6.31
C GLU A 144 -7.28 13.04 -7.71
N ALA A 145 -7.46 14.35 -7.92
CA ALA A 145 -7.13 15.01 -9.18
C ALA A 145 -5.64 14.88 -9.50
N ARG A 146 -4.76 14.97 -8.49
CA ARG A 146 -3.31 14.78 -8.65
C ARG A 146 -2.94 13.34 -8.99
N ILE A 147 -3.58 12.34 -8.39
CA ILE A 147 -3.40 10.92 -8.73
C ILE A 147 -3.79 10.70 -10.20
N LEU A 148 -4.96 11.18 -10.61
CA LEU A 148 -5.44 11.06 -11.99
C LEU A 148 -4.48 11.72 -12.99
N TYR A 149 -4.03 12.94 -12.71
CA TYR A 149 -3.07 13.65 -13.55
C TYR A 149 -1.73 12.89 -13.66
N THR A 150 -1.19 12.45 -12.53
CA THR A 150 0.10 11.73 -12.45
C THR A 150 0.06 10.41 -13.23
N LEU A 151 -1.07 9.71 -13.17
CA LEU A 151 -1.28 8.45 -13.88
C LEU A 151 -1.80 8.63 -15.31
N SER A 152 -1.87 9.87 -15.82
CA SER A 152 -2.43 10.17 -17.15
C SER A 152 -3.83 9.55 -17.36
N PHE A 153 -4.63 9.54 -16.29
CA PHE A 153 -5.96 8.92 -16.22
C PHE A 153 -5.99 7.39 -16.45
N ASP A 154 -4.84 6.71 -16.43
CA ASP A 154 -4.79 5.25 -16.46
C ASP A 154 -5.06 4.65 -15.06
N THR A 155 -6.33 4.45 -14.77
CA THR A 155 -6.81 3.79 -13.56
C THR A 155 -7.03 2.29 -13.74
N HIS A 156 -6.68 1.73 -14.90
CA HIS A 156 -6.93 0.32 -15.18
C HIS A 156 -5.96 -0.58 -14.39
N VAL A 157 -6.53 -1.52 -13.62
CA VAL A 157 -5.77 -2.51 -12.86
C VAL A 157 -6.40 -3.89 -13.04
N SER A 158 -5.65 -4.77 -13.70
CA SER A 158 -5.92 -6.19 -13.79
C SER A 158 -5.30 -6.90 -12.60
N LEU A 159 -6.11 -7.64 -11.83
CA LEU A 159 -5.64 -8.37 -10.65
C LEU A 159 -5.32 -9.82 -11.01
N PRO A 160 -4.35 -10.46 -10.32
CA PRO A 160 -3.98 -11.86 -10.55
C PRO A 160 -5.01 -12.87 -10.02
N HIS A 161 -5.91 -12.46 -9.12
CA HIS A 161 -6.83 -13.38 -8.44
C HIS A 161 -7.73 -14.21 -9.37
N PRO A 162 -8.37 -13.63 -10.42
CA PRO A 162 -9.17 -14.43 -11.37
C PRO A 162 -8.33 -15.45 -12.13
N LEU A 163 -7.12 -15.06 -12.57
CA LEU A 163 -6.18 -15.97 -13.24
C LEU A 163 -5.76 -17.10 -12.30
N ALA A 164 -5.45 -16.77 -11.04
CA ALA A 164 -5.12 -17.76 -10.05
C ALA A 164 -6.25 -18.78 -9.91
N VAL A 165 -7.52 -18.37 -9.81
CA VAL A 165 -8.66 -19.30 -9.76
C VAL A 165 -8.72 -20.19 -11.01
N THR A 166 -8.53 -19.63 -12.20
CA THR A 166 -8.53 -20.42 -13.44
C THR A 166 -7.38 -21.41 -13.50
N TYR A 167 -6.15 -20.98 -13.22
CA TYR A 167 -4.97 -21.85 -13.18
C TYR A 167 -5.12 -22.93 -12.12
N LEU A 168 -5.74 -22.56 -10.99
CA LEU A 168 -6.00 -23.49 -9.94
C LEU A 168 -6.98 -24.59 -10.41
N GLN A 169 -8.03 -24.23 -11.15
CA GLN A 169 -8.96 -25.20 -11.74
C GLN A 169 -8.32 -26.09 -12.82
N THR A 170 -7.41 -25.55 -13.65
CA THR A 170 -6.77 -26.32 -14.72
C THR A 170 -5.75 -27.33 -14.23
N LEU A 171 -5.04 -27.03 -13.13
CA LEU A 171 -4.06 -27.93 -12.51
C LEU A 171 -4.70 -29.09 -11.72
N ASP A 172 -6.05 -29.13 -11.63
CA ASP A 172 -6.89 -30.12 -10.92
C ASP A 172 -6.23 -30.79 -9.70
N PHE A 173 -5.96 -29.95 -8.70
CA PHE A 173 -4.99 -30.16 -7.62
C PHE A 173 -4.67 -31.56 -7.15
N LEU A 174 -3.48 -32.03 -7.58
CA LEU A 174 -2.30 -32.31 -6.74
C LEU A 174 -2.56 -33.01 -5.37
N ALA A 175 -3.58 -33.87 -5.32
CA ALA A 175 -4.06 -34.66 -4.18
C ALA A 175 -4.45 -33.89 -2.90
N GLN A 176 -4.71 -32.57 -2.96
CA GLN A 176 -5.00 -31.73 -1.77
C GLN A 176 -6.37 -31.02 -1.84
N PRO A 177 -6.99 -30.68 -0.68
CA PRO A 177 -8.26 -29.98 -0.67
C PRO A 177 -8.19 -28.61 -1.36
N LYS A 178 -9.08 -28.38 -2.34
CA LYS A 178 -9.12 -27.14 -3.14
C LYS A 178 -9.24 -25.88 -2.28
N SER A 179 -9.92 -25.96 -1.14
CA SER A 179 -10.07 -24.84 -0.19
C SER A 179 -8.76 -24.39 0.43
N ILE A 180 -7.89 -25.33 0.82
CA ILE A 180 -6.63 -25.02 1.51
C ILE A 180 -5.65 -24.34 0.57
N ILE A 181 -5.44 -24.91 -0.63
CA ILE A 181 -4.50 -24.35 -1.61
C ILE A 181 -4.99 -23.01 -2.17
N SER A 182 -6.30 -22.87 -2.40
CA SER A 182 -6.88 -21.61 -2.88
C SER A 182 -6.72 -20.52 -1.82
N LEU A 183 -7.04 -20.81 -0.55
CA LEU A 183 -6.85 -19.86 0.55
C LEU A 183 -5.39 -19.41 0.65
N ARG A 184 -4.44 -20.36 0.62
CA ARG A 184 -3.01 -20.04 0.72
C ARG A 184 -2.50 -19.23 -0.47
N THR A 185 -3.00 -19.52 -1.67
CA THR A 185 -2.68 -18.75 -2.89
C THR A 185 -3.15 -17.31 -2.77
N ILE A 186 -4.39 -17.09 -2.31
CA ILE A 186 -4.94 -15.74 -2.13
C ILE A 186 -4.21 -14.98 -1.02
N GLN A 187 -3.76 -15.66 0.04
CA GLN A 187 -2.91 -15.05 1.07
C GLN A 187 -1.60 -14.51 0.47
N TYR A 188 -0.93 -15.27 -0.40
CA TYR A 188 0.30 -14.81 -1.07
C TYR A 188 0.03 -13.61 -1.98
N LEU A 189 -1.05 -13.62 -2.76
CA LEU A 189 -1.41 -12.49 -3.62
C LEU A 189 -1.71 -11.22 -2.81
N ASN A 190 -2.47 -11.35 -1.71
CA ASN A 190 -2.78 -10.21 -0.85
C ASN A 190 -1.53 -9.68 -0.13
N ALA A 191 -0.63 -10.56 0.34
CA ALA A 191 0.63 -10.16 0.95
C ALA A 191 1.56 -9.47 -0.06
N ALA A 192 1.55 -9.89 -1.32
CA ALA A 192 2.37 -9.28 -2.37
C ALA A 192 2.02 -7.81 -2.67
N LEU A 193 0.81 -7.34 -2.32
CA LEU A 193 0.45 -5.91 -2.37
C LEU A 193 1.26 -5.06 -1.38
N LEU A 194 1.76 -5.67 -0.30
CA LEU A 194 2.56 -5.02 0.73
C LEU A 194 4.07 -5.08 0.45
N SER A 195 4.49 -5.78 -0.61
CA SER A 195 5.91 -5.94 -0.91
C SER A 195 6.57 -4.60 -1.27
N PRO A 196 7.68 -4.22 -0.60
CA PRO A 196 8.42 -3.00 -0.95
C PRO A 196 9.11 -3.10 -2.32
N GLN A 197 9.26 -4.32 -2.85
CA GLN A 197 9.72 -4.54 -4.24
C GLN A 197 8.62 -4.26 -5.28
N MET A 198 7.42 -3.84 -4.86
CA MET A 198 6.30 -3.44 -5.71
C MET A 198 5.98 -4.51 -6.78
N LEU A 199 5.82 -5.77 -6.35
CA LEU A 199 5.63 -6.93 -7.26
C LEU A 199 4.49 -6.72 -8.27
N TYR A 200 3.41 -6.08 -7.84
CA TYR A 200 2.25 -5.74 -8.68
C TYR A 200 2.52 -4.71 -9.79
N LEU A 201 3.64 -3.99 -9.71
CA LEU A 201 4.06 -3.01 -10.70
C LEU A 201 5.20 -3.53 -11.58
N THR A 202 5.97 -4.52 -11.10
CA THR A 202 7.13 -5.04 -11.82
C THR A 202 6.79 -6.25 -12.68
N HIS A 203 5.75 -7.00 -12.33
CA HIS A 203 5.38 -8.25 -12.98
C HIS A 203 3.91 -8.26 -13.42
N GLN A 204 3.62 -9.01 -14.48
CA GLN A 204 2.27 -9.15 -14.99
C GLN A 204 1.40 -10.05 -14.08
N PRO A 205 0.06 -9.90 -14.12
CA PRO A 205 -0.84 -10.68 -13.29
C PRO A 205 -0.71 -12.20 -13.44
N HIS A 206 -0.39 -12.70 -14.64
CA HIS A 206 -0.21 -14.14 -14.87
C HIS A 206 0.98 -14.69 -14.08
N ALA A 207 2.12 -13.99 -14.10
CA ALA A 207 3.32 -14.37 -13.37
C ALA A 207 3.10 -14.35 -11.85
N LEU A 208 2.41 -13.33 -11.34
CA LEU A 208 2.03 -13.24 -9.93
C LEU A 208 1.13 -14.41 -9.50
N ALA A 209 0.13 -14.77 -10.32
CA ALA A 209 -0.74 -15.90 -10.05
C ALA A 209 0.05 -17.22 -9.99
N THR A 210 0.90 -17.48 -10.99
CA THR A 210 1.74 -18.69 -11.06
C THR A 210 2.68 -18.81 -9.87
N ALA A 211 3.36 -17.72 -9.49
CA ALA A 211 4.26 -17.69 -8.33
C ALA A 211 3.52 -17.93 -6.99
N ALA A 212 2.34 -17.35 -6.83
CA ALA A 212 1.52 -17.57 -5.64
C ALA A 212 1.05 -19.03 -5.53
N ILE A 213 0.65 -19.65 -6.64
CA ILE A 213 0.27 -21.07 -6.69
C ILE A 213 1.47 -21.96 -6.36
N TYR A 214 2.65 -21.67 -6.94
CA TYR A 214 3.87 -22.41 -6.66
C TYR A 214 4.23 -22.37 -5.17
N ASN A 215 4.19 -21.18 -4.56
CA ASN A 215 4.44 -21.01 -3.13
C ASN A 215 3.39 -21.73 -2.26
N ALA A 216 2.12 -21.64 -2.60
CA ALA A 216 1.04 -22.33 -1.90
C ALA A 216 1.17 -23.86 -1.99
N ALA A 217 1.49 -24.39 -3.16
CA ALA A 217 1.71 -25.82 -3.38
C ALA A 217 2.88 -26.34 -2.53
N ARG A 218 3.98 -25.57 -2.44
CA ARG A 218 5.13 -25.92 -1.58
C ARG A 218 4.78 -25.93 -0.10
N ASP A 219 4.04 -24.94 0.38
CA ASP A 219 3.66 -24.86 1.80
C ASP A 219 2.70 -25.97 2.22
N VAL A 220 1.78 -26.36 1.33
CA VAL A 220 0.81 -27.43 1.57
C VAL A 220 1.39 -28.83 1.30
N GLY A 221 2.59 -28.91 0.70
CA GLY A 221 3.21 -30.19 0.33
C GLY A 221 2.47 -30.91 -0.80
N ALA A 222 1.84 -30.15 -1.71
CA ALA A 222 1.16 -30.70 -2.87
C ALA A 222 2.19 -31.25 -3.89
N LYS A 223 1.89 -32.41 -4.49
CA LYS A 223 2.76 -33.00 -5.52
C LYS A 223 2.67 -32.16 -6.80
N MET A 224 3.69 -31.38 -7.11
CA MET A 224 3.77 -30.60 -8.34
C MET A 224 4.23 -31.48 -9.51
N PRO A 225 3.88 -31.14 -10.77
CA PRO A 225 4.46 -31.78 -11.94
C PRO A 225 5.99 -31.71 -11.91
N GLU A 226 6.67 -32.76 -12.39
CA GLU A 226 8.14 -32.80 -12.49
C GLU A 226 8.67 -31.91 -13.64
N CYS A 227 7.80 -31.55 -14.58
CA CYS A 227 8.12 -30.62 -15.66
C CYS A 227 7.95 -29.15 -15.24
N GLU A 228 8.50 -28.25 -16.06
CA GLU A 228 8.44 -26.79 -15.91
C GLU A 228 7.03 -26.26 -16.23
N TRP A 229 6.03 -26.69 -15.46
CA TRP A 229 4.61 -26.42 -15.70
C TRP A 229 4.25 -24.94 -15.73
N TRP A 230 5.08 -24.08 -15.14
CA TRP A 230 4.92 -22.63 -15.16
C TRP A 230 5.13 -22.02 -16.56
N GLU A 231 5.86 -22.68 -17.46
CA GLU A 231 6.05 -22.22 -18.84
C GLU A 231 4.74 -22.20 -19.63
N VAL A 232 3.79 -23.08 -19.28
CA VAL A 232 2.44 -23.11 -19.88
C VAL A 232 1.67 -21.82 -19.61
N PHE A 233 2.06 -21.09 -18.56
CA PHE A 233 1.46 -19.82 -18.18
C PHE A 233 2.32 -18.62 -18.62
N ASP A 234 3.27 -18.80 -19.55
CA ASP A 234 4.17 -17.75 -20.05
C ASP A 234 5.00 -17.10 -18.93
N VAL A 235 5.57 -17.92 -18.04
CA VAL A 235 6.46 -17.47 -16.95
C VAL A 235 7.82 -18.14 -17.08
N ASP A 236 8.88 -17.35 -17.06
CA ASP A 236 10.25 -17.87 -17.11
C ASP A 236 10.72 -18.34 -15.72
N ARG A 237 11.70 -19.24 -15.70
CA ARG A 237 12.27 -19.75 -14.44
C ARG A 237 12.87 -18.65 -13.56
N GLU A 238 13.52 -17.66 -14.17
CA GLU A 238 14.12 -16.54 -13.45
C GLU A 238 13.06 -15.64 -12.83
N GLU A 239 12.02 -15.31 -13.60
CA GLU A 239 10.86 -14.52 -13.17
C GLU A 239 10.12 -15.22 -12.02
N LEU A 240 9.85 -16.51 -12.17
CA LEU A 240 9.24 -17.32 -11.11
C LEU A 240 10.10 -17.34 -9.84
N GLY A 241 11.41 -17.55 -9.98
CA GLY A 241 12.34 -17.56 -8.86
C GLY A 241 12.36 -16.24 -8.09
N PHE A 242 12.39 -15.11 -8.81
CA PHE A 242 12.32 -13.79 -8.22
C PHE A 242 11.01 -13.57 -7.46
N LEU A 243 9.87 -13.85 -8.09
CA LEU A 243 8.55 -13.67 -7.48
C LEU A 243 8.35 -14.57 -6.26
N VAL A 244 8.81 -15.82 -6.31
CA VAL A 244 8.72 -16.78 -5.21
C VAL A 244 9.45 -16.28 -3.98
N VAL A 245 10.69 -15.80 -4.15
CA VAL A 245 11.50 -15.22 -3.07
C VAL A 245 10.90 -13.90 -2.59
N GLY A 246 10.48 -13.03 -3.52
CA GLY A 246 9.86 -11.74 -3.23
C GLY A 246 8.62 -11.90 -2.34
N MET A 247 7.70 -12.78 -2.70
CA MET A 247 6.49 -13.06 -1.93
C MET A 247 6.79 -13.62 -0.53
N ARG A 248 7.77 -14.54 -0.40
CA ARG A 248 8.18 -15.08 0.91
C ARG A 248 8.91 -14.05 1.78
N SER A 249 9.60 -13.09 1.16
CA SER A 249 10.36 -12.07 1.88
C SER A 249 9.49 -11.06 2.62
N VAL A 250 8.22 -10.89 2.20
CA VAL A 250 7.31 -9.88 2.78
C VAL A 250 7.14 -10.07 4.29
N GLU A 251 6.93 -11.30 4.76
CA GLU A 251 6.74 -11.57 6.19
C GLU A 251 7.96 -11.17 7.03
N ASN A 252 9.16 -11.53 6.55
CA ASN A 252 10.41 -11.18 7.21
C ASN A 252 10.63 -9.67 7.21
N TYR A 253 10.23 -8.99 6.13
CA TYR A 253 10.34 -7.55 6.02
C TYR A 253 9.41 -6.83 7.01
N LEU A 254 8.16 -7.28 7.13
CA LEU A 254 7.21 -6.75 8.11
C LEU A 254 7.70 -6.93 9.55
N ARG A 255 8.27 -8.10 9.85
CA ARG A 255 8.87 -8.39 11.16
C ARG A 255 10.03 -7.45 11.46
N LYS A 256 10.93 -7.28 10.49
CA LYS A 256 12.08 -6.39 10.61
C LYS A 256 11.68 -4.93 10.85
N ILE A 257 10.67 -4.41 10.12
CA ILE A 257 10.16 -3.04 10.35
C ILE A 257 9.65 -2.88 11.79
N LYS A 258 8.92 -3.87 12.29
CA LYS A 258 8.38 -3.83 13.65
C LYS A 258 9.48 -3.84 14.72
N GLU A 259 10.60 -4.51 14.44
CA GLU A 259 11.77 -4.57 15.33
C GLU A 259 12.62 -3.30 15.26
N ASP A 260 12.89 -2.80 14.05
CA ASP A 260 13.77 -1.65 13.81
C ASP A 260 13.12 -0.32 14.19
N MET A 261 11.80 -0.19 13.98
CA MET A 261 11.05 1.06 14.16
C MET A 261 9.70 0.81 14.86
N PRO A 262 9.71 0.49 16.16
CA PRO A 262 8.50 0.19 16.91
C PRO A 262 7.52 1.38 16.90
N ASP A 263 8.01 2.61 17.10
CA ASP A 263 7.17 3.80 17.20
C ASP A 263 6.39 4.10 15.90
N LEU A 264 7.01 3.89 14.73
CA LEU A 264 6.37 4.08 13.43
C LEU A 264 5.51 2.89 13.01
N SER A 265 5.68 1.73 13.67
CA SER A 265 4.87 0.55 13.46
C SER A 265 3.56 0.55 14.26
N VAL A 266 3.48 1.37 15.33
CA VAL A 266 2.30 1.52 16.19
C VAL A 266 1.37 2.58 15.60
N GLY A 267 0.62 2.19 14.57
CA GLY A 267 -0.37 3.02 13.91
C GLY A 267 0.12 3.67 12.62
N MET A 268 -0.64 4.65 12.13
CA MET A 268 -0.33 5.34 10.87
C MET A 268 0.74 6.43 11.12
N PRO A 269 1.93 6.37 10.49
CA PRO A 269 2.89 7.45 10.58
C PRO A 269 2.30 8.71 9.95
N THR A 270 2.68 9.86 10.49
CA THR A 270 2.35 11.16 9.91
C THR A 270 3.57 11.77 9.24
N ARG A 271 3.37 12.75 8.35
CA ARG A 271 4.52 13.49 7.78
C ARG A 271 5.42 14.08 8.87
N LYS A 272 4.82 14.67 9.90
CA LYS A 272 5.57 15.26 11.03
C LYS A 272 6.40 14.21 11.77
N SER A 273 5.88 13.00 11.99
CA SER A 273 6.66 11.94 12.65
C SER A 273 7.85 11.49 11.81
N ILE A 274 7.70 11.49 10.48
CA ILE A 274 8.80 11.19 9.56
C ILE A 274 9.83 12.33 9.55
N ASP A 275 9.41 13.59 9.54
CA ASP A 275 10.31 14.74 9.59
C ASP A 275 11.14 14.76 10.88
N ILE A 276 10.52 14.47 12.03
CA ILE A 276 11.20 14.32 13.32
C ILE A 276 12.24 13.18 13.26
N GLU A 277 11.88 12.05 12.64
CA GLU A 277 12.80 10.91 12.48
C GLU A 277 13.97 11.24 11.55
N LEU A 278 13.75 12.01 10.48
CA LEU A 278 14.80 12.49 9.57
C LEU A 278 15.75 13.45 10.28
N GLN A 279 15.23 14.34 11.12
CA GLN A 279 16.02 15.24 11.96
C GLN A 279 16.85 14.45 12.98
N ARG A 280 16.26 13.45 13.65
CA ARG A 280 16.96 12.55 14.58
C ARG A 280 18.15 11.85 13.92
N ARG A 281 18.01 11.48 12.65
CA ARG A 281 19.06 10.82 11.87
C ARG A 281 20.09 11.78 11.28
N GLY A 282 19.92 13.09 11.42
CA GLY A 282 20.80 14.10 10.85
C GLY A 282 20.78 14.15 9.31
N VAL A 283 19.74 13.59 8.68
CA VAL A 283 19.57 13.57 7.22
C VAL A 283 18.76 14.78 6.74
N GLY A 284 18.04 15.46 7.65
CA GLY A 284 17.33 16.72 7.41
C GLY A 284 18.19 17.95 7.72
N GLY A 285 19.20 18.21 6.88
CA GLY A 285 20.07 19.39 6.98
C GLY A 285 20.22 20.12 5.65
N GLY A 286 19.09 20.39 4.98
CA GLY A 286 19.02 21.36 3.89
C GLY A 286 18.60 22.71 4.48
N ASN A 287 19.42 23.73 4.21
CA ASN A 287 19.49 25.08 4.78
C ASN A 287 18.19 25.93 4.87
N ASP A 288 17.00 25.43 4.49
CA ASP A 288 15.82 26.27 4.31
C ASP A 288 15.04 26.55 5.60
N ASN A 289 15.14 25.69 6.63
CA ASN A 289 14.41 25.91 7.89
C ASN A 289 15.18 26.78 8.90
N ALA A 290 16.50 26.90 8.77
CA ALA A 290 17.31 27.76 9.64
C ALA A 290 17.06 29.25 9.34
N GLU A 291 16.91 29.61 8.05
CA GLU A 291 16.60 31.00 7.66
C GLU A 291 15.20 31.44 8.09
N VAL A 292 14.21 30.52 8.06
CA VAL A 292 12.83 30.84 8.48
C VAL A 292 12.73 31.03 10.00
N ASP A 293 13.46 30.23 10.78
CA ASP A 293 13.47 30.33 12.24
C ASP A 293 14.26 31.57 12.71
N GLU A 294 15.32 31.96 11.98
CA GLU A 294 16.04 33.22 12.21
C GLU A 294 15.22 34.46 11.82
N GLU A 295 14.45 34.43 10.72
CA GLU A 295 13.53 35.53 10.35
C GLU A 295 12.40 35.70 11.37
N GLN A 296 11.82 34.61 11.88
CA GLN A 296 10.77 34.66 12.91
C GLN A 296 11.31 35.17 14.25
N GLN A 297 12.52 34.76 14.65
CA GLN A 297 13.17 35.30 15.83
C GLN A 297 13.54 36.79 15.68
N LEU A 298 13.92 37.24 14.47
CA LEU A 298 14.16 38.65 14.17
C LEU A 298 12.88 39.49 14.21
N MET A 299 11.75 38.97 13.76
CA MET A 299 10.45 39.67 13.83
C MET A 299 9.96 39.84 15.26
N ASP A 300 10.06 38.81 16.11
CA ASP A 300 9.68 38.90 17.54
C ASP A 300 10.56 39.90 18.34
N MET A 301 11.83 40.08 17.94
CA MET A 301 12.71 41.10 18.53
C MET A 301 12.38 42.53 18.08
N MET A 302 11.70 42.72 16.94
CA MET A 302 11.29 44.04 16.47
C MET A 302 9.97 44.50 17.10
N ASP A 303 9.04 43.58 17.39
CA ASP A 303 7.76 43.89 18.02
C ASP A 303 7.85 44.14 19.55
N SER A 304 9.02 43.87 20.14
CA SER A 304 9.29 44.06 21.57
C SER A 304 10.03 45.37 21.92
N ARG A 305 10.15 46.30 20.97
CA ARG A 305 10.73 47.65 21.17
C ARG A 305 9.71 48.76 20.92
#